data_AF-A0A651H4R5-F1
#
_entry.id   AF-A0A651H4R5-F1
#
_cell.length_a   1.000
_cell.length_b   1.000
_cell.length_c   1.000
_cell.angle_alpha   90.00
_cell.angle_beta   90.00
_cell.angle_gamma   90.00
#
_symmetry.space_group_name_H-M   'P 1'
#
loop_
_entity.id
_entity.type
_entity.pdbx_description
1 polymer ?
#
loop_
_entity_poly.entity_id
_entity_poly.type
_entity_poly.pdbx_seq_one_letter_code
_entity_poly.pdbx_strand_id
1 'polypeptide(L)'
;MPVYPDPYPKVGDPDRPTGGRINVSGFAFRDFNRNGVYDDRDHSLAGVYFRLVNTTVLNLQGPVNSLAATNRGGWANFVMSASQSGAHIRSPGTYTLIAIPPPGLVVSTANEVQEFTVTALPGALGDLTMDRMPKPVGFMPELWIRGTLPPGAEVTIEPADSGSAPEAHDAEPFAEAPSFQTGIDTPGVYLLRQTFDGRQLERRIEVGRFPVVVSEIRDVSRQEELVERREEALTFSIDFEELIPGIEARKVPSVYRGLQWDNITAMHDKFSNANGYHNVTASGHFLAYTSSGQPGTISRDEPFDFLGGVFGIGRHQRHGEYAMIRGYRGDELIYEDTFPLSAYFATWFQADYLGITKLVLTTTHRWQLAMDDLSFRLPRSAPELAHN
;
A
#
# COMPACT_ATOMS: atom_id res chain seq x y z
N MET A 1 50.99 44.49 9.43
CA MET A 1 49.77 43.68 9.36
C MET A 1 50.14 42.38 8.64
N PRO A 2 50.06 41.20 9.26
CA PRO A 2 50.25 39.95 8.53
C PRO A 2 49.09 39.76 7.54
N VAL A 3 49.42 39.49 6.27
CA VAL A 3 48.46 39.11 5.24
C VAL A 3 48.22 37.61 5.40
N TYR A 4 47.04 37.23 5.90
CA TYR A 4 46.64 35.83 5.88
C TYR A 4 46.39 35.41 4.43
N PRO A 5 46.88 34.23 4.00
CA PRO A 5 46.52 33.70 2.69
C PRO A 5 45.00 33.53 2.64
N ASP A 6 44.42 33.93 1.52
CA ASP A 6 42.98 33.81 1.27
C ASP A 6 42.55 32.34 1.51
N PRO A 7 41.71 32.05 2.53
CA PRO A 7 41.29 30.69 2.85
C PRO A 7 40.28 30.16 1.83
N TYR A 8 39.77 31.01 0.93
CA TYR A 8 38.79 30.62 -0.07
C TYR A 8 39.48 29.97 -1.29
N PRO A 9 38.86 28.94 -1.88
CA PRO A 9 39.37 28.35 -3.11
C PRO A 9 39.53 29.43 -4.19
N LYS A 10 40.62 29.36 -4.94
CA LYS A 10 40.77 30.20 -6.13
C LYS A 10 39.58 29.95 -7.06
N VAL A 11 39.00 31.03 -7.58
CA VAL A 11 37.92 30.97 -8.56
C VAL A 11 38.41 30.12 -9.75
N GLY A 12 37.78 28.97 -9.94
CA GLY A 12 38.05 28.11 -11.10
C GLY A 12 37.52 28.73 -12.39
N ASP A 13 38.05 28.29 -13.52
CA ASP A 13 37.48 28.59 -14.83
C ASP A 13 36.09 27.94 -14.95
N PRO A 14 35.00 28.73 -15.03
CA PRO A 14 33.64 28.19 -15.03
C PRO A 14 33.31 27.37 -16.27
N ASP A 15 34.07 27.51 -17.36
CA ASP A 15 33.84 26.77 -18.61
C ASP A 15 34.65 25.48 -18.70
N ARG A 16 35.52 25.23 -17.71
CA ARG A 16 36.36 24.03 -17.67
C ARG A 16 35.53 22.82 -17.27
N PRO A 17 35.64 21.68 -17.99
CA PRO A 17 34.97 20.44 -17.59
C PRO A 17 35.26 20.06 -16.14
N THR A 18 34.19 19.81 -15.38
CA THR A 18 34.29 19.51 -13.94
C THR A 18 34.66 18.06 -13.69
N GLY A 19 34.33 17.16 -14.63
CA GLY A 19 34.47 15.71 -14.43
C GLY A 19 33.48 15.13 -13.41
N GLY A 20 32.49 15.92 -12.97
CA GLY A 20 31.55 15.52 -11.93
C GLY A 20 30.38 14.70 -12.47
N ARG A 21 29.32 14.62 -11.65
CA ARG A 21 28.07 13.92 -11.98
C ARG A 21 26.85 14.56 -11.33
N ILE A 22 25.68 14.30 -11.90
CA ILE A 22 24.36 14.61 -11.33
C ILE A 22 23.45 13.38 -11.44
N ASN A 23 22.47 13.24 -10.54
CA ASN A 23 21.41 12.23 -10.67
C ASN A 23 20.21 12.83 -11.41
N VAL A 24 19.83 12.19 -12.50
CA VAL A 24 18.53 12.38 -13.14
C VAL A 24 17.60 11.34 -12.54
N SER A 25 16.54 11.77 -11.87
CA SER A 25 15.75 10.85 -11.06
C SER A 25 14.29 10.83 -11.46
N GLY A 26 13.75 9.62 -11.62
CA GLY A 26 12.30 9.41 -11.57
C GLY A 26 11.83 9.43 -10.12
N PHE A 27 10.65 9.99 -9.88
CA PHE A 27 10.01 9.97 -8.57
C PHE A 27 8.64 9.31 -8.69
N ALA A 28 8.40 8.27 -7.88
CA ALA A 28 7.10 7.61 -7.76
C ALA A 28 6.44 7.93 -6.42
N PHE A 29 5.15 8.25 -6.47
CA PHE A 29 4.32 8.44 -5.28
C PHE A 29 3.02 7.62 -5.36
N ARG A 30 2.48 7.30 -4.19
CA ARG A 30 1.14 6.76 -3.99
C ARG A 30 0.18 7.93 -4.04
N ASP A 31 -0.61 8.00 -5.08
CA ASP A 31 -1.66 9.00 -5.25
C ASP A 31 -2.90 8.52 -4.49
N PHE A 32 -2.99 8.90 -3.21
CA PHE A 32 -4.02 8.34 -2.33
C PHE A 32 -5.41 8.90 -2.61
N ASN A 33 -5.49 10.12 -3.12
CA ASN A 33 -6.76 10.78 -3.42
C ASN A 33 -7.15 10.67 -4.91
N ARG A 34 -6.29 10.07 -5.74
CA ARG A 34 -6.52 9.73 -7.14
C ARG A 34 -6.69 10.95 -8.05
N ASN A 35 -6.08 12.08 -7.70
CA ASN A 35 -6.24 13.33 -8.46
C ASN A 35 -5.17 13.54 -9.54
N GLY A 36 -4.16 12.66 -9.63
CA GLY A 36 -3.05 12.78 -10.58
C GLY A 36 -2.08 13.92 -10.26
N VAL A 37 -2.02 14.39 -9.01
CA VAL A 37 -1.18 15.51 -8.56
C VAL A 37 -0.48 15.11 -7.27
N TYR A 38 0.85 15.25 -7.23
CA TYR A 38 1.60 15.04 -6.00
C TYR A 38 1.29 16.14 -4.97
N ASP A 39 0.60 15.79 -3.88
CA ASP A 39 0.24 16.71 -2.80
C ASP A 39 0.67 16.22 -1.39
N ASP A 40 0.31 16.97 -0.36
CA ASP A 40 0.72 16.73 1.03
C ASP A 40 0.13 15.45 1.64
N ARG A 41 -0.88 14.87 1.00
CA ARG A 41 -1.48 13.60 1.41
C ARG A 41 -0.81 12.41 0.74
N ASP A 42 0.08 12.63 -0.21
CA ASP A 42 0.74 11.57 -0.97
C ASP A 42 2.06 11.16 -0.36
N HIS A 43 2.34 9.87 -0.44
CA HIS A 43 3.53 9.27 0.12
C HIS A 43 4.40 8.71 -1.01
N SER A 44 5.71 8.66 -0.80
CA SER A 44 6.59 7.97 -1.74
C SER A 44 6.15 6.52 -1.98
N LEU A 45 6.49 5.99 -3.16
CA LEU A 45 6.26 4.60 -3.52
C LEU A 45 7.57 3.91 -3.86
N ALA A 46 7.85 2.82 -3.15
CA ALA A 46 9.10 2.08 -3.28
C ALA A 46 8.93 0.83 -4.16
N GLY A 47 9.97 0.51 -4.95
CA GLY A 47 10.02 -0.67 -5.83
C GLY A 47 9.35 -0.50 -7.19
N VAL A 48 8.99 0.73 -7.57
CA VAL A 48 8.57 1.03 -8.94
C VAL A 48 9.79 1.09 -9.82
N TYR A 49 9.73 0.47 -11.00
CA TYR A 49 10.83 0.54 -11.94
C TYR A 49 10.66 1.70 -12.90
N PHE A 50 11.75 2.45 -13.10
CA PHE A 50 11.89 3.39 -14.21
C PHE A 50 12.91 2.83 -15.20
N ARG A 51 12.59 2.97 -16.49
CA ARG A 51 13.46 2.64 -17.60
C ARG A 51 13.90 3.92 -18.30
N LEU A 52 15.20 4.10 -18.46
CA LEU A 52 15.79 5.20 -19.22
C LEU A 52 16.26 4.69 -20.57
N VAL A 53 15.82 5.33 -21.65
CA VAL A 53 16.15 5.02 -23.03
C VAL A 53 16.77 6.24 -23.72
N ASN A 54 17.91 6.09 -24.39
CA ASN A 54 18.39 7.10 -25.34
C ASN A 54 17.69 6.87 -26.69
N THR A 55 16.81 7.78 -27.08
CA THR A 55 15.98 7.67 -28.30
C THR A 55 16.61 8.32 -29.53
N THR A 56 17.67 9.11 -29.36
CA THR A 56 18.47 9.62 -30.49
C THR A 56 19.30 8.52 -31.16
N VAL A 57 19.74 7.52 -30.39
CA VAL A 57 20.58 6.42 -30.88
C VAL A 57 19.72 5.19 -31.19
N LEU A 58 18.80 5.30 -32.14
CA LEU A 58 18.07 4.15 -32.69
C LEU A 58 18.93 3.46 -33.77
N ASN A 59 19.96 2.72 -33.33
CA ASN A 59 20.52 1.49 -33.89
C ASN A 59 22.07 1.39 -33.86
N LEU A 60 22.51 0.17 -33.48
CA LEU A 60 23.83 -0.47 -33.57
C LEU A 60 24.81 -0.21 -32.40
N GLN A 61 24.74 -1.13 -31.42
CA GLN A 61 25.65 -1.38 -30.27
C GLN A 61 25.34 -0.72 -28.92
N GLY A 62 24.06 -0.46 -28.68
CA GLY A 62 23.44 -0.64 -27.37
C GLY A 62 22.44 0.45 -27.03
N PRO A 63 21.13 0.15 -26.84
CA PRO A 63 20.29 1.13 -26.18
C PRO A 63 20.87 1.34 -24.79
N VAL A 64 21.15 2.59 -24.39
CA VAL A 64 21.15 2.89 -22.95
C VAL A 64 19.75 2.48 -22.50
N ASN A 65 19.64 1.28 -21.96
CA ASN A 65 18.43 0.69 -21.41
C ASN A 65 18.76 0.45 -19.95
N SER A 66 18.70 1.53 -19.19
CA SER A 66 19.02 1.49 -17.77
C SER A 66 17.73 1.32 -17.00
N LEU A 67 17.74 0.45 -16.02
CA LEU A 67 16.60 0.15 -15.18
C LEU A 67 16.96 0.48 -13.74
N ALA A 68 16.13 1.25 -13.06
CA ALA A 68 16.32 1.58 -11.65
C ALA A 68 14.98 1.45 -10.91
N ALA A 69 15.00 0.75 -9.78
CA ALA A 69 13.85 0.72 -8.87
C ALA A 69 13.86 1.92 -7.93
N THR A 70 12.69 2.43 -7.57
CA THR A 70 12.55 3.48 -6.57
C THR A 70 12.94 2.96 -5.18
N ASN A 71 13.71 3.76 -4.46
CA ASN A 71 13.99 3.52 -3.05
C ASN A 71 12.79 3.91 -2.16
N ARG A 72 12.93 3.79 -0.83
CA ARG A 72 11.88 4.19 0.14
C ARG A 72 11.51 5.68 0.09
N GLY A 73 12.37 6.53 -0.47
CA GLY A 73 12.05 7.93 -0.73
C GLY A 73 11.40 8.17 -2.09
N GLY A 74 11.02 7.13 -2.84
CA GLY A 74 10.36 7.25 -4.14
C GLY A 74 11.30 7.49 -5.31
N TRP A 75 12.63 7.53 -5.10
CA TRP A 75 13.59 7.93 -6.13
C TRP A 75 14.23 6.75 -6.86
N ALA A 76 14.14 6.74 -8.20
CA ALA A 76 14.94 5.91 -9.09
C ALA A 76 16.00 6.79 -9.76
N ASN A 77 17.28 6.56 -9.46
CA ASN A 77 18.36 7.49 -9.82
C ASN A 77 19.19 7.00 -11.00
N PHE A 78 19.39 7.88 -12.00
CA PHE A 78 20.25 7.66 -13.16
C PHE A 78 21.39 8.68 -13.16
N VAL A 79 22.61 8.21 -12.94
CA VAL A 79 23.81 9.05 -13.03
C VAL A 79 23.99 9.63 -14.44
N MET A 80 24.19 10.95 -14.52
CA MET A 80 24.54 11.71 -15.71
C MET A 80 25.92 12.34 -15.56
N SER A 81 26.81 12.08 -16.52
CA SER A 81 28.17 12.62 -16.59
C SER A 81 28.79 12.39 -17.96
N ALA A 82 29.40 13.42 -18.56
CA ALA A 82 30.12 13.28 -19.83
C ALA A 82 31.44 12.48 -19.70
N SER A 83 32.01 12.42 -18.49
CA SER A 83 33.36 11.87 -18.26
C SER A 83 33.37 10.53 -17.52
N GLN A 84 32.33 10.21 -16.74
CA GLN A 84 32.28 8.96 -16.00
C GLN A 84 31.80 7.80 -16.88
N SER A 85 32.64 6.78 -17.00
CA SER A 85 32.37 5.61 -17.84
C SER A 85 31.13 4.81 -17.41
N GLY A 86 30.81 4.81 -16.11
CA GLY A 86 29.65 4.12 -15.54
C GLY A 86 28.38 4.97 -15.45
N ALA A 87 28.36 6.19 -15.98
CA ALA A 87 27.14 6.99 -16.02
C ALA A 87 26.13 6.40 -17.02
N HIS A 88 24.85 6.53 -16.71
CA HIS A 88 23.76 6.09 -17.59
C HIS A 88 23.56 7.09 -18.74
N ILE A 89 23.69 8.38 -18.46
CA ILE A 89 23.60 9.47 -19.45
C ILE A 89 25.01 10.03 -19.65
N ARG A 90 25.58 9.84 -20.84
CA ARG A 90 26.98 10.18 -21.14
C ARG A 90 27.17 11.16 -22.28
N SER A 91 26.12 11.44 -23.03
CA SER A 91 26.20 12.23 -24.24
C SER A 91 24.95 13.09 -24.39
N PRO A 92 25.05 14.21 -25.13
CA PRO A 92 23.89 14.92 -25.62
C PRO A 92 22.95 14.00 -26.42
N GLY A 93 21.66 14.31 -26.39
CA GLY A 93 20.63 13.54 -27.08
C GLY A 93 19.28 13.64 -26.39
N THR A 94 18.27 13.07 -27.03
CA THR A 94 16.93 12.88 -26.47
C THR A 94 16.89 11.58 -25.68
N TYR A 95 16.36 11.68 -24.48
CA TYR A 95 16.16 10.57 -23.57
C TYR A 95 14.70 10.47 -23.18
N THR A 96 14.22 9.23 -23.07
CA THR A 96 12.88 8.90 -22.61
C THR A 96 12.97 8.14 -21.31
N LEU A 97 12.29 8.64 -20.29
CA LEU A 97 12.09 7.98 -19.01
C LEU A 97 10.69 7.36 -18.97
N ILE A 98 10.61 6.05 -18.72
CA ILE A 98 9.38 5.27 -18.74
C ILE A 98 9.16 4.68 -17.35
N ALA A 99 8.09 5.08 -16.69
CA ALA A 99 7.59 4.43 -15.49
C ALA A 99 6.94 3.08 -15.85
N ILE A 100 7.25 2.03 -15.08
CA ILE A 100 6.71 0.69 -15.27
C ILE A 100 5.82 0.36 -14.05
N PRO A 101 4.49 0.38 -14.21
CA PRO A 101 3.58 0.04 -13.11
C PRO A 101 3.78 -1.41 -12.64
N PRO A 102 3.92 -1.64 -11.33
CA PRO A 102 3.80 -2.97 -10.75
C PRO A 102 2.40 -3.56 -10.96
N PRO A 103 2.22 -4.89 -10.89
CA PRO A 103 0.90 -5.52 -10.99
C PRO A 103 -0.11 -4.92 -10.00
N GLY A 104 -1.31 -4.62 -10.50
CA GLY A 104 -2.43 -4.03 -9.74
C GLY A 104 -2.32 -2.53 -9.47
N LEU A 105 -1.30 -1.84 -9.99
CA LEU A 105 -1.19 -0.38 -9.97
C LEU A 105 -1.35 0.19 -11.38
N VAL A 106 -1.97 1.37 -11.46
CA VAL A 106 -2.09 2.19 -12.68
C VAL A 106 -1.48 3.57 -12.45
N VAL A 107 -1.04 4.23 -13.54
CA VAL A 107 -0.50 5.60 -13.48
C VAL A 107 -1.65 6.59 -13.46
N SER A 108 -1.71 7.44 -12.43
CA SER A 108 -2.77 8.45 -12.27
C SER A 108 -2.42 9.80 -12.90
N THR A 109 -1.13 10.11 -13.04
CA THR A 109 -0.62 11.39 -13.54
C THR A 109 -0.60 11.50 -15.07
N ALA A 110 -0.96 10.44 -15.80
CA ALA A 110 -0.92 10.35 -17.27
C ALA A 110 0.41 10.82 -17.91
N ASN A 111 1.53 10.66 -17.20
CA ASN A 111 2.87 11.08 -17.60
C ASN A 111 3.91 9.94 -17.45
N GLU A 112 3.45 8.70 -17.69
CA GLU A 112 4.26 7.49 -17.56
C GLU A 112 5.49 7.48 -18.48
N VAL A 113 5.37 8.11 -19.66
CA VAL A 113 6.45 8.33 -20.61
C VAL A 113 6.81 9.81 -20.60
N GLN A 114 8.06 10.13 -20.31
CA GLN A 114 8.56 11.50 -20.25
C GLN A 114 9.82 11.65 -21.09
N GLU A 115 9.85 12.65 -21.96
CA GLU A 115 11.00 12.95 -22.80
C GLU A 115 11.69 14.23 -22.33
N PHE A 116 13.02 14.22 -22.39
CA PHE A 116 13.87 15.37 -22.13
C PHE A 116 15.09 15.34 -23.03
N THR A 117 15.67 16.50 -23.29
CA THR A 117 16.87 16.65 -24.12
C THR A 117 18.05 17.01 -23.25
N VAL A 118 19.13 16.27 -23.43
CA VAL A 118 20.43 16.49 -22.80
C VAL A 118 21.33 17.23 -23.78
N THR A 119 21.98 18.29 -23.32
CA THR A 119 22.96 19.06 -24.09
C THR A 119 24.29 19.12 -23.36
N ALA A 120 25.38 19.30 -24.11
CA ALA A 120 26.69 19.50 -23.53
C ALA A 120 26.76 20.89 -22.89
N LEU A 121 27.23 20.95 -21.65
CA LEU A 121 27.50 22.20 -20.96
C LEU A 121 28.76 22.01 -20.11
N PRO A 122 29.97 22.14 -20.71
CA PRO A 122 31.22 22.11 -19.97
C PRO A 122 31.19 23.05 -18.78
N GLY A 123 31.68 22.60 -17.62
CA GLY A 123 31.64 23.40 -16.39
C GLY A 123 30.39 23.17 -15.53
N ALA A 124 29.32 22.60 -16.09
CA ALA A 124 28.23 22.07 -15.27
C ALA A 124 28.67 20.85 -14.45
N LEU A 125 27.93 20.52 -13.38
CA LEU A 125 28.28 19.42 -12.47
C LEU A 125 28.55 18.08 -13.16
N GLY A 126 27.88 17.77 -14.28
CA GLY A 126 28.13 16.56 -15.09
C GLY A 126 28.70 16.84 -16.47
N ASP A 127 29.11 18.08 -16.74
CA ASP A 127 29.45 18.61 -18.08
C ASP A 127 28.32 18.46 -19.12
N LEU A 128 27.11 18.21 -18.62
CA LEU A 128 25.85 18.02 -19.33
C LEU A 128 24.75 18.76 -18.57
N THR A 129 23.74 19.22 -19.30
CA THR A 129 22.51 19.80 -18.74
C THR A 129 21.29 19.24 -19.46
N MET A 130 20.10 19.49 -18.92
CA MET A 130 18.83 19.08 -19.51
C MET A 130 17.86 20.25 -19.62
N ASP A 131 16.96 20.19 -20.61
CA ASP A 131 15.95 21.23 -20.82
C ASP A 131 14.85 21.23 -19.75
N ARG A 132 14.58 20.06 -19.14
CA ARG A 132 13.62 19.88 -18.06
C ARG A 132 13.95 18.67 -17.19
N MET A 133 13.61 18.75 -15.92
CA MET A 133 13.64 17.61 -15.01
C MET A 133 12.42 16.70 -15.24
N PRO A 134 12.54 15.38 -15.01
CA PRO A 134 11.38 14.50 -14.92
C PRO A 134 10.39 14.97 -13.86
N LYS A 135 9.10 14.88 -14.17
CA LYS A 135 7.98 15.14 -13.26
C LYS A 135 7.70 13.91 -12.39
N PRO A 136 7.19 14.10 -11.15
CA PRO A 136 6.60 13.03 -10.35
C PRO A 136 5.60 12.17 -11.14
N VAL A 137 5.61 10.86 -10.91
CA VAL A 137 4.64 9.89 -11.47
C VAL A 137 3.82 9.31 -10.33
N GLY A 138 2.51 9.49 -10.41
CA GLY A 138 1.55 9.03 -9.43
C GLY A 138 1.06 7.63 -9.77
N PHE A 139 0.92 6.79 -8.75
CA PHE A 139 0.39 5.44 -8.88
C PHE A 139 -0.75 5.25 -7.90
N MET A 140 -1.81 4.58 -8.36
CA MET A 140 -2.95 4.20 -7.54
C MET A 140 -3.31 2.75 -7.82
N PRO A 141 -3.84 2.00 -6.83
CA PRO A 141 -4.30 0.65 -7.08
C PRO A 141 -5.58 0.67 -7.92
N GLU A 142 -5.73 -0.33 -8.78
CA GLU A 142 -7.04 -0.66 -9.33
C GLU A 142 -7.98 -1.02 -8.18
N LEU A 143 -9.18 -0.45 -8.17
CA LEU A 143 -10.17 -0.77 -7.15
C LEU A 143 -11.00 -1.95 -7.61
N TRP A 144 -11.28 -2.81 -6.65
CA TRP A 144 -12.15 -3.96 -6.83
C TRP A 144 -12.78 -4.32 -5.50
N ILE A 145 -13.91 -5.00 -5.57
CA ILE A 145 -14.49 -5.73 -4.45
C ILE A 145 -14.38 -7.22 -4.79
N ARG A 146 -13.84 -8.02 -3.86
CA ARG A 146 -13.78 -9.47 -4.01
C ARG A 146 -14.22 -10.18 -2.74
N GLY A 147 -14.63 -11.44 -2.87
CA GLY A 147 -14.92 -12.30 -1.73
C GLY A 147 -15.20 -13.73 -2.14
N THR A 148 -15.59 -14.54 -1.16
CA THR A 148 -16.01 -15.93 -1.36
C THR A 148 -17.51 -16.08 -1.17
N LEU A 149 -18.10 -17.00 -1.92
CA LEU A 149 -19.53 -17.32 -1.91
C LEU A 149 -19.72 -18.80 -1.53
N PRO A 150 -20.81 -19.13 -0.83
CA PRO A 150 -21.30 -20.50 -0.75
C PRO A 150 -21.55 -21.08 -2.15
N PRO A 151 -21.34 -22.38 -2.37
CA PRO A 151 -21.66 -23.03 -3.63
C PRO A 151 -23.13 -22.83 -4.02
N GLY A 152 -23.39 -22.25 -5.20
CA GLY A 152 -24.75 -21.96 -5.68
C GLY A 152 -25.33 -20.64 -5.20
N ALA A 153 -24.56 -19.81 -4.49
CA ALA A 153 -24.95 -18.43 -4.22
C ALA A 153 -24.66 -17.53 -5.42
N GLU A 154 -25.53 -16.56 -5.64
CA GLU A 154 -25.38 -15.48 -6.62
C GLU A 154 -25.03 -14.18 -5.91
N VAL A 155 -24.28 -13.30 -6.56
CA VAL A 155 -23.89 -12.00 -6.01
C VAL A 155 -24.12 -10.88 -7.01
N THR A 156 -24.66 -9.76 -6.53
CA THR A 156 -24.73 -8.50 -7.27
C THR A 156 -24.12 -7.38 -6.44
N ILE A 157 -23.47 -6.43 -7.11
CA ILE A 157 -22.80 -5.30 -6.47
C ILE A 157 -23.23 -4.03 -7.20
N GLU A 158 -23.80 -3.08 -6.47
CA GLU A 158 -24.27 -1.81 -7.03
C GLU A 158 -23.90 -0.63 -6.13
N PRO A 159 -23.78 0.59 -6.68
CA PRO A 159 -23.62 1.80 -5.87
C PRO A 159 -24.83 1.99 -4.95
N ALA A 160 -24.58 2.25 -3.66
CA ALA A 160 -25.62 2.43 -2.64
C ALA A 160 -26.41 3.74 -2.82
N ASP A 161 -25.75 4.78 -3.34
CA ASP A 161 -26.29 6.14 -3.46
C ASP A 161 -26.54 6.49 -4.95
N SER A 162 -27.42 5.77 -5.65
CA SER A 162 -27.72 6.07 -7.06
C SER A 162 -28.78 7.16 -7.23
N GLY A 163 -28.36 8.43 -7.17
CA GLY A 163 -29.00 9.52 -7.93
C GLY A 163 -28.48 9.62 -9.37
N SER A 164 -27.35 8.97 -9.66
CA SER A 164 -26.78 8.81 -11.00
C SER A 164 -25.93 7.53 -10.96
N ALA A 165 -26.36 6.47 -11.63
CA ALA A 165 -25.65 5.20 -11.64
C ALA A 165 -24.38 5.31 -12.50
N PRO A 166 -23.16 5.09 -11.96
CA PRO A 166 -22.13 4.42 -12.73
C PRO A 166 -22.59 2.99 -13.05
N GLU A 167 -22.16 2.45 -14.18
CA GLU A 167 -22.61 1.16 -14.70
C GLU A 167 -22.47 0.04 -13.65
N ALA A 168 -23.52 -0.77 -13.51
CA ALA A 168 -23.46 -1.98 -12.71
C ALA A 168 -22.49 -2.95 -13.40
N HIS A 169 -21.42 -3.33 -12.70
CA HIS A 169 -20.49 -4.34 -13.19
C HIS A 169 -20.94 -5.70 -12.69
N ASP A 170 -21.33 -6.58 -13.61
CA ASP A 170 -21.59 -7.98 -13.30
C ASP A 170 -20.34 -8.58 -12.63
N ALA A 171 -20.52 -9.23 -11.49
CA ALA A 171 -19.42 -9.87 -10.80
C ALA A 171 -18.96 -11.10 -11.60
N GLU A 172 -17.72 -11.07 -12.08
CA GLU A 172 -17.17 -12.18 -12.85
C GLU A 172 -16.75 -13.32 -11.90
N PRO A 173 -17.10 -14.59 -12.20
CA PRO A 173 -16.61 -15.74 -11.45
C PRO A 173 -15.09 -15.83 -11.52
N PHE A 174 -14.41 -15.93 -10.37
CA PHE A 174 -12.96 -16.11 -10.32
C PHE A 174 -12.59 -17.60 -10.29
N ALA A 175 -11.44 -17.94 -10.89
CA ALA A 175 -11.09 -19.31 -11.30
C ALA A 175 -10.85 -20.34 -10.16
N GLU A 176 -10.87 -19.93 -8.89
CA GLU A 176 -10.67 -20.81 -7.73
C GLU A 176 -11.79 -20.64 -6.68
N ALA A 177 -12.49 -21.75 -6.37
CA ALA A 177 -13.70 -21.79 -5.53
C ALA A 177 -14.85 -20.89 -6.08
N PRO A 178 -16.08 -20.87 -5.51
CA PRO A 178 -17.07 -19.86 -5.87
C PRO A 178 -16.61 -18.53 -5.27
N SER A 179 -15.61 -17.90 -5.87
CA SER A 179 -15.16 -16.55 -5.52
C SER A 179 -15.60 -15.57 -6.61
N PHE A 180 -15.77 -14.32 -6.23
CA PHE A 180 -16.15 -13.25 -7.14
C PHE A 180 -15.15 -12.11 -7.06
N GLN A 181 -15.01 -11.38 -8.16
CA GLN A 181 -14.35 -10.08 -8.17
C GLN A 181 -15.08 -9.15 -9.13
N THR A 182 -15.34 -7.92 -8.70
CA THR A 182 -15.86 -6.87 -9.57
C THR A 182 -14.93 -5.66 -9.54
N GLY A 183 -14.67 -5.06 -10.70
CA GLY A 183 -13.90 -3.83 -10.82
C GLY A 183 -14.71 -2.63 -10.32
N ILE A 184 -14.04 -1.64 -9.75
CA ILE A 184 -14.65 -0.43 -9.23
C ILE A 184 -13.94 0.78 -9.83
N ASP A 185 -14.68 1.64 -10.51
CA ASP A 185 -14.10 2.81 -11.16
C ASP A 185 -13.95 4.00 -10.21
N THR A 186 -14.88 4.14 -9.26
CA THR A 186 -14.95 5.31 -8.36
C THR A 186 -15.04 4.88 -6.90
N PRO A 187 -14.26 5.48 -5.99
CA PRO A 187 -14.49 5.33 -4.57
C PRO A 187 -15.93 5.72 -4.19
N GLY A 188 -16.50 5.01 -3.23
CA GLY A 188 -17.87 5.23 -2.82
C GLY A 188 -18.38 4.08 -2.00
N VAL A 189 -19.70 4.07 -1.81
CA VAL A 189 -20.35 3.02 -1.06
C VAL A 189 -21.17 2.14 -1.97
N TYR A 190 -21.00 0.84 -1.81
CA TYR A 190 -21.60 -0.21 -2.62
C TYR A 190 -22.46 -1.11 -1.74
N LEU A 191 -23.57 -1.59 -2.29
CA LEU A 191 -24.39 -2.65 -1.71
C LEU A 191 -24.05 -3.95 -2.44
N LEU A 192 -23.56 -4.91 -1.68
CA LEU A 192 -23.42 -6.28 -2.13
C LEU A 192 -24.66 -7.05 -1.69
N ARG A 193 -25.37 -7.65 -2.64
CA ARG A 193 -26.48 -8.55 -2.38
C ARG A 193 -26.11 -9.96 -2.77
N GLN A 194 -26.24 -10.88 -1.81
CA GLN A 194 -26.01 -12.30 -2.01
C GLN A 194 -27.34 -13.03 -1.93
N THR A 195 -27.65 -13.83 -2.95
CA THR A 195 -28.83 -14.70 -2.96
C THR A 195 -28.37 -16.14 -2.81
N PHE A 196 -28.86 -16.83 -1.79
CA PHE A 196 -28.53 -18.24 -1.53
C PHE A 196 -29.73 -18.94 -0.88
N ASP A 197 -30.13 -20.10 -1.40
CA ASP A 197 -31.24 -20.92 -0.87
C ASP A 197 -32.55 -20.12 -0.65
N GLY A 198 -32.89 -19.25 -1.60
CA GLY A 198 -34.08 -18.39 -1.55
C GLY A 198 -34.01 -17.24 -0.53
N ARG A 199 -32.88 -17.07 0.17
CA ARG A 199 -32.60 -15.95 1.07
C ARG A 199 -31.74 -14.92 0.37
N GLN A 200 -31.98 -13.65 0.69
CA GLN A 200 -31.18 -12.54 0.20
C GLN A 200 -30.51 -11.85 1.39
N LEU A 201 -29.18 -11.79 1.37
CA LEU A 201 -28.36 -11.10 2.34
C LEU A 201 -27.78 -9.84 1.70
N GLU A 202 -27.72 -8.75 2.44
CA GLU A 202 -27.18 -7.47 1.96
C GLU A 202 -26.05 -6.99 2.86
N ARG A 203 -25.01 -6.42 2.27
CA ARG A 203 -23.88 -5.83 2.98
C ARG A 203 -23.46 -4.51 2.31
N ARG A 204 -23.33 -3.47 3.12
CA ARG A 204 -22.76 -2.17 2.70
C ARG A 204 -21.24 -2.26 2.74
N ILE A 205 -20.59 -1.85 1.66
CA ILE A 205 -19.13 -1.90 1.46
C ILE A 205 -18.63 -0.51 1.13
N GLU A 206 -17.72 0.00 1.94
CA GLU A 206 -17.05 1.26 1.66
C GLU A 206 -15.76 1.01 0.88
N VAL A 207 -15.72 1.48 -0.37
CA VAL A 207 -14.53 1.46 -1.19
C VAL A 207 -13.90 2.84 -1.16
N GLY A 208 -12.82 2.97 -0.40
CA GLY A 208 -12.01 4.19 -0.35
C GLY A 208 -10.86 4.14 -1.34
N ARG A 209 -9.65 4.38 -0.82
CA ARG A 209 -8.40 4.37 -1.60
C ARG A 209 -7.84 2.98 -1.90
N PHE A 210 -8.29 1.95 -1.17
CA PHE A 210 -7.81 0.58 -1.30
C PHE A 210 -8.85 -0.34 -1.93
N PRO A 211 -8.43 -1.37 -2.69
CA PRO A 211 -9.32 -2.46 -3.05
C PRO A 211 -9.79 -3.20 -1.79
N VAL A 212 -10.97 -3.82 -1.89
CA VAL A 212 -11.68 -4.39 -0.74
C VAL A 212 -11.85 -5.91 -0.89
N VAL A 213 -11.38 -6.65 0.12
CA VAL A 213 -11.73 -8.05 0.33
C VAL A 213 -12.86 -8.12 1.34
N VAL A 214 -13.89 -8.86 1.02
CA VAL A 214 -15.08 -9.02 1.84
C VAL A 214 -15.10 -10.47 2.33
N SER A 215 -15.18 -10.66 3.65
CA SER A 215 -15.43 -11.98 4.23
C SER A 215 -16.72 -12.58 3.69
N GLU A 216 -16.81 -13.91 3.65
CA GLU A 216 -18.05 -14.63 3.35
C GLU A 216 -19.24 -14.02 4.12
N ILE A 217 -20.29 -13.65 3.38
CA ILE A 217 -21.53 -13.16 3.96
C ILE A 217 -22.29 -14.38 4.47
N ARG A 218 -22.66 -14.34 5.75
CA ARG A 218 -23.37 -15.44 6.40
C ARG A 218 -24.73 -14.98 6.85
N ASP A 219 -25.69 -15.90 6.81
CA ASP A 219 -27.03 -15.65 7.33
C ASP A 219 -26.95 -15.42 8.84
N VAL A 220 -27.21 -14.18 9.22
CA VAL A 220 -27.07 -13.67 10.57
C VAL A 220 -28.37 -13.74 11.37
N SER A 221 -29.32 -14.60 10.99
CA SER A 221 -30.52 -14.92 11.81
C SER A 221 -30.19 -15.47 13.21
N ARG A 222 -28.92 -15.85 13.49
CA ARG A 222 -28.40 -16.16 14.84
C ARG A 222 -27.80 -14.95 15.60
N GLN A 223 -27.88 -13.75 15.04
CA GLN A 223 -27.26 -12.52 15.58
C GLN A 223 -28.24 -11.44 16.03
N GLU A 224 -29.55 -11.65 15.98
CA GLU A 224 -30.51 -10.66 16.52
C GLU A 224 -30.23 -10.35 18.00
N GLU A 225 -29.70 -11.33 18.76
CA GLU A 225 -29.21 -11.17 20.14
C GLU A 225 -27.87 -10.37 20.25
N LEU A 226 -27.08 -10.32 19.16
CA LEU A 226 -25.86 -9.49 19.06
C LEU A 226 -26.14 -8.08 18.53
N VAL A 227 -27.28 -7.85 17.87
CA VAL A 227 -27.70 -6.55 17.34
C VAL A 227 -28.16 -5.61 18.47
N GLU A 228 -28.84 -6.11 19.50
CA GLU A 228 -29.19 -5.30 20.69
C GLU A 228 -27.95 -4.80 21.45
N ARG A 229 -26.80 -5.51 21.39
CA ARG A 229 -25.52 -5.07 21.99
C ARG A 229 -24.87 -3.88 21.26
N ARG A 230 -25.37 -3.46 20.08
CA ARG A 230 -24.70 -2.45 19.23
C ARG A 230 -24.92 -1.00 19.68
N GLU A 231 -26.04 -0.68 20.31
CA GLU A 231 -26.31 0.69 20.80
C GLU A 231 -25.41 1.10 21.98
N GLU A 232 -24.88 0.10 22.68
CA GLU A 232 -23.93 0.24 23.78
C GLU A 232 -22.52 -0.25 23.43
N ALA A 233 -22.17 -0.36 22.16
CA ALA A 233 -20.83 -0.77 21.76
C ALA A 233 -19.95 0.44 21.44
N LEU A 234 -18.66 0.35 21.74
CA LEU A 234 -17.65 1.28 21.28
C LEU A 234 -16.93 0.70 20.06
N THR A 235 -16.94 1.45 18.97
CA THR A 235 -16.15 1.18 17.76
C THR A 235 -14.92 2.06 17.75
N PHE A 236 -13.76 1.50 17.44
CA PHE A 236 -12.49 2.24 17.34
C PHE A 236 -11.56 1.59 16.33
N SER A 237 -10.54 2.35 15.91
CA SER A 237 -9.47 1.87 15.04
C SER A 237 -8.11 1.98 15.73
N ILE A 238 -7.16 1.16 15.30
CA ILE A 238 -5.78 1.14 15.77
C ILE A 238 -4.85 1.35 14.58
N ASP A 239 -4.16 2.49 14.57
CA ASP A 239 -3.14 2.92 13.60
C ASP A 239 -1.69 2.75 14.13
N PHE A 240 -1.55 2.38 15.41
CA PHE A 240 -0.28 2.15 16.11
C PHE A 240 0.62 3.38 16.32
N GLU A 241 0.15 4.58 15.97
CA GLU A 241 0.91 5.84 16.09
C GLU A 241 1.31 6.13 17.54
N GLU A 242 0.40 5.88 18.48
CA GLU A 242 0.59 6.19 19.91
C GLU A 242 1.63 5.30 20.61
N LEU A 243 1.99 4.16 20.02
CA LEU A 243 2.85 3.17 20.67
C LEU A 243 4.33 3.53 20.64
N ILE A 244 4.74 4.35 19.67
CA ILE A 244 6.15 4.50 19.30
C ILE A 244 6.51 5.99 19.10
N PRO A 245 7.42 6.56 19.90
CA PRO A 245 7.79 7.97 19.83
C PRO A 245 8.81 8.31 18.72
N GLY A 246 9.23 7.36 17.87
CA GLY A 246 10.28 7.60 16.88
C GLY A 246 10.46 6.51 15.82
N ILE A 247 11.58 6.54 15.09
CA ILE A 247 11.89 5.56 14.04
C ILE A 247 12.41 4.26 14.67
N GLU A 248 11.50 3.45 15.21
CA GLU A 248 11.83 2.16 15.84
C GLU A 248 10.74 1.10 15.59
N ALA A 249 11.00 -0.12 16.06
CA ALA A 249 10.01 -1.19 16.14
C ALA A 249 9.85 -1.65 17.58
N ARG A 250 8.60 -1.86 18.02
CA ARG A 250 8.25 -2.22 19.38
C ARG A 250 7.15 -3.27 19.38
N LYS A 251 7.26 -4.26 20.26
CA LYS A 251 6.14 -5.18 20.51
C LYS A 251 4.92 -4.40 20.96
N VAL A 252 3.76 -4.70 20.39
CA VAL A 252 2.49 -4.18 20.92
C VAL A 252 2.37 -4.68 22.37
N PRO A 253 2.03 -3.80 23.34
CA PRO A 253 1.85 -4.22 24.72
C PRO A 253 0.85 -5.38 24.83
N SER A 254 1.15 -6.35 25.72
CA SER A 254 0.31 -7.55 25.86
C SER A 254 -1.15 -7.26 26.18
N VAL A 255 -1.45 -6.08 26.75
CA VAL A 255 -2.78 -5.51 26.84
C VAL A 255 -2.74 -4.12 26.24
N TYR A 256 -3.51 -3.89 25.19
CA TYR A 256 -3.58 -2.60 24.49
C TYR A 256 -4.99 -2.40 23.92
N ARG A 257 -5.58 -1.22 24.18
CA ARG A 257 -6.96 -0.85 23.81
C ARG A 257 -8.00 -1.90 24.21
N GLY A 258 -7.89 -2.46 25.42
CA GLY A 258 -8.83 -3.45 25.96
C GLY A 258 -8.75 -4.85 25.35
N LEU A 259 -7.73 -5.11 24.52
CA LEU A 259 -7.47 -6.40 23.87
C LEU A 259 -6.13 -6.97 24.34
N GLN A 260 -6.01 -8.29 24.36
CA GLN A 260 -4.76 -8.99 24.58
C GLN A 260 -4.04 -9.22 23.25
N TRP A 261 -2.75 -8.89 23.18
CA TRP A 261 -1.95 -8.99 21.96
C TRP A 261 -0.78 -9.94 22.17
N ASP A 262 -0.57 -10.84 21.22
CA ASP A 262 0.61 -11.69 21.19
C ASP A 262 1.23 -11.75 19.79
N ASN A 263 2.56 -11.79 19.78
CA ASN A 263 3.40 -11.88 18.59
C ASN A 263 3.15 -10.81 17.49
N ILE A 264 2.68 -9.62 17.88
CA ILE A 264 2.49 -8.47 16.99
C ILE A 264 3.49 -7.37 17.38
N THR A 265 4.18 -6.83 16.38
CA THR A 265 5.16 -5.74 16.53
C THR A 265 4.71 -4.54 15.71
N ALA A 266 4.57 -3.38 16.36
CA ALA A 266 4.39 -2.10 15.71
C ALA A 266 5.76 -1.53 15.27
N MET A 267 5.77 -0.72 14.21
CA MET A 267 7.00 -0.24 13.59
C MET A 267 6.75 1.02 12.77
N HIS A 268 7.69 1.97 12.84
CA HIS A 268 7.74 3.08 11.89
C HIS A 268 8.08 2.55 10.49
N ASP A 269 7.38 3.03 9.46
CA ASP A 269 7.55 2.64 8.06
C ASP A 269 9.00 2.77 7.53
N LYS A 270 9.80 3.68 8.12
CA LYS A 270 11.21 3.94 7.82
C LYS A 270 12.18 3.07 8.62
N PHE A 271 11.74 2.29 9.59
CA PHE A 271 12.62 1.43 10.38
C PHE A 271 13.22 0.28 9.54
N SER A 272 12.41 -0.33 8.66
CA SER A 272 12.82 -1.51 7.88
C SER A 272 13.18 -1.17 6.44
N ASN A 273 14.25 -1.79 5.92
CA ASN A 273 14.61 -1.72 4.49
C ASN A 273 13.66 -2.52 3.58
N ALA A 274 12.70 -3.25 4.16
CA ALA A 274 11.72 -3.99 3.39
C ALA A 274 10.60 -3.03 2.92
N ASN A 275 10.72 -2.62 1.65
CA ASN A 275 9.89 -1.61 1.00
C ASN A 275 8.37 -1.83 1.08
N GLY A 276 7.91 -3.08 1.20
CA GLY A 276 6.48 -3.37 1.29
C GLY A 276 5.86 -2.82 2.57
N TYR A 277 6.61 -2.75 3.68
CA TYR A 277 6.09 -2.11 4.89
C TYR A 277 5.78 -0.63 4.67
N HIS A 278 6.70 0.09 4.02
CA HIS A 278 6.48 1.48 3.62
C HIS A 278 5.27 1.65 2.71
N ASN A 279 5.09 0.74 1.75
CA ASN A 279 3.98 0.82 0.80
C ASN A 279 2.62 0.47 1.43
N VAL A 280 2.60 -0.32 2.52
CA VAL A 280 1.39 -0.79 3.20
C VAL A 280 0.91 0.18 4.29
N THR A 281 1.80 0.99 4.89
CA THR A 281 1.42 2.06 5.81
C THR A 281 0.34 2.94 5.18
N ALA A 282 -0.85 2.88 5.75
CA ALA A 282 -2.06 3.49 5.24
C ALA A 282 -2.33 4.83 5.91
N SER A 283 -2.09 4.91 7.21
CA SER A 283 -2.20 6.14 7.99
C SER A 283 -0.86 6.48 8.64
N GLY A 284 -0.66 7.76 8.93
CA GLY A 284 0.52 8.28 9.61
C GLY A 284 1.85 7.71 9.10
N HIS A 285 2.62 7.14 10.02
CA HIS A 285 3.97 6.65 9.81
C HIS A 285 4.22 5.27 10.43
N PHE A 286 3.25 4.68 11.10
CA PHE A 286 3.38 3.40 11.79
C PHE A 286 2.47 2.33 11.18
N LEU A 287 2.87 1.09 11.37
CA LEU A 287 2.07 -0.09 11.04
C LEU A 287 2.44 -1.20 12.02
N ALA A 288 1.69 -2.29 12.01
CA ALA A 288 2.06 -3.52 12.72
C ALA A 288 2.37 -4.69 11.78
N TYR A 289 3.07 -5.69 12.30
CA TYR A 289 3.29 -6.93 11.58
C TYR A 289 3.40 -8.14 12.51
N THR A 290 3.11 -9.32 11.97
CA THR A 290 3.32 -10.58 12.68
C THR A 290 4.81 -10.90 12.78
N SER A 291 5.30 -11.10 14.00
CA SER A 291 6.75 -11.22 14.23
C SER A 291 7.27 -12.60 13.86
N SER A 292 8.46 -12.62 13.25
CA SER A 292 9.15 -13.84 12.79
C SER A 292 8.32 -14.73 11.87
N GLY A 293 7.26 -14.20 11.25
CA GLY A 293 6.36 -14.97 10.39
C GLY A 293 5.41 -15.92 11.11
N GLN A 294 5.48 -16.00 12.44
CA GLN A 294 4.58 -16.80 13.26
C GLN A 294 3.22 -16.10 13.39
N PRO A 295 2.13 -16.79 13.76
CA PRO A 295 0.83 -16.16 13.94
C PRO A 295 0.90 -15.04 14.98
N GLY A 296 0.27 -13.92 14.68
CA GLY A 296 -0.14 -12.96 15.71
C GLY A 296 -1.52 -13.34 16.22
N THR A 297 -1.80 -13.06 17.49
CA THR A 297 -3.13 -13.23 18.05
C THR A 297 -3.61 -11.98 18.75
N ILE A 298 -4.90 -11.71 18.63
CA ILE A 298 -5.62 -10.65 19.33
C ILE A 298 -6.80 -11.32 20.04
N SER A 299 -6.89 -11.23 21.36
CA SER A 299 -7.88 -11.97 22.14
C SER A 299 -8.49 -11.19 23.28
N ARG A 300 -9.62 -11.69 23.78
CA ARG A 300 -10.30 -11.20 24.98
C ARG A 300 -11.18 -12.32 25.53
N ASP A 301 -11.31 -12.39 26.85
CA ASP A 301 -12.18 -13.40 27.49
C ASP A 301 -13.66 -13.17 27.14
N GLU A 302 -14.05 -11.91 26.96
CA GLU A 302 -15.39 -11.52 26.50
C GLU A 302 -15.44 -11.35 24.97
N PRO A 303 -16.59 -11.65 24.33
CA PRO A 303 -16.76 -11.48 22.89
C PRO A 303 -16.58 -10.03 22.41
N PHE A 304 -15.84 -9.89 21.30
CA PHE A 304 -15.64 -8.66 20.55
C PHE A 304 -15.89 -8.87 19.06
N ASP A 305 -16.03 -7.78 18.31
CA ASP A 305 -16.11 -7.84 16.85
C ASP A 305 -14.82 -7.33 16.22
N PHE A 306 -14.37 -8.00 15.17
CA PHE A 306 -13.33 -7.52 14.26
C PHE A 306 -14.00 -7.08 12.97
N LEU A 307 -14.00 -5.77 12.72
CA LEU A 307 -14.72 -5.17 11.58
C LEU A 307 -13.87 -5.24 10.31
N GLY A 308 -12.56 -5.09 10.45
CA GLY A 308 -11.65 -5.14 9.32
C GLY A 308 -10.31 -4.48 9.60
N GLY A 309 -9.49 -4.34 8.56
CA GLY A 309 -8.20 -3.68 8.65
C GLY A 309 -7.51 -3.57 7.30
N VAL A 310 -6.46 -2.76 7.24
CA VAL A 310 -5.56 -2.72 6.09
C VAL A 310 -4.53 -3.84 6.22
N PHE A 311 -4.28 -4.55 5.12
CA PHE A 311 -3.32 -5.64 5.05
C PHE A 311 -2.41 -5.54 3.83
N GLY A 312 -1.20 -6.07 3.98
CA GLY A 312 -0.26 -6.27 2.89
C GLY A 312 0.93 -7.12 3.34
N ILE A 313 2.05 -7.05 2.61
CA ILE A 313 3.25 -7.81 2.96
C ILE A 313 4.53 -7.00 2.84
N GLY A 314 5.43 -7.17 3.82
CA GLY A 314 6.61 -6.32 3.95
C GLY A 314 7.65 -6.48 2.85
N ARG A 315 7.74 -7.65 2.19
CA ARG A 315 8.80 -7.97 1.22
C ARG A 315 8.25 -8.12 -0.19
N HIS A 316 8.78 -7.35 -1.14
CA HIS A 316 8.42 -7.43 -2.57
C HIS A 316 8.57 -8.84 -3.17
N GLN A 317 9.55 -9.62 -2.70
CA GLN A 317 9.78 -11.02 -3.11
C GLN A 317 8.62 -11.96 -2.79
N ARG A 318 7.69 -11.52 -1.94
CA ARG A 318 6.53 -12.26 -1.44
C ARG A 318 5.22 -11.58 -1.80
N HIS A 319 5.24 -10.65 -2.75
CA HIS A 319 4.01 -10.22 -3.42
C HIS A 319 3.26 -11.45 -3.95
N GLY A 320 1.96 -11.52 -3.69
CA GLY A 320 1.13 -12.69 -4.01
C GLY A 320 1.07 -13.76 -2.92
N GLU A 321 1.74 -13.59 -1.78
CA GLU A 321 1.50 -14.42 -0.58
C GLU A 321 0.05 -14.28 -0.11
N TYR A 322 -0.49 -15.29 0.56
CA TYR A 322 -1.87 -15.25 1.05
C TYR A 322 -1.90 -14.94 2.55
N ALA A 323 -2.69 -13.94 2.92
CA ALA A 323 -3.15 -13.79 4.30
C ALA A 323 -4.11 -14.93 4.65
N MET A 324 -4.09 -15.33 5.90
CA MET A 324 -5.02 -16.27 6.49
C MET A 324 -5.48 -15.70 7.84
N ILE A 325 -6.75 -15.33 7.89
CA ILE A 325 -7.38 -14.61 9.00
C ILE A 325 -8.43 -15.53 9.60
N ARG A 326 -8.38 -15.74 10.92
CA ARG A 326 -9.29 -16.69 11.61
C ARG A 326 -9.90 -16.08 12.85
N GLY A 327 -11.21 -16.18 12.97
CA GLY A 327 -11.98 -15.77 14.14
C GLY A 327 -12.51 -16.97 14.91
N TYR A 328 -12.24 -17.03 16.21
CA TYR A 328 -12.67 -18.09 17.11
C TYR A 328 -13.62 -17.57 18.18
N ARG A 329 -14.57 -18.39 18.61
CA ARG A 329 -15.36 -18.19 19.83
C ARG A 329 -15.03 -19.31 20.81
N GLY A 330 -14.34 -18.96 21.89
CA GLY A 330 -13.60 -19.93 22.69
C GLY A 330 -12.57 -20.66 21.80
N ASP A 331 -12.72 -21.98 21.69
CA ASP A 331 -11.87 -22.84 20.86
C ASP A 331 -12.50 -23.19 19.50
N GLU A 332 -13.77 -22.81 19.27
CA GLU A 332 -14.47 -23.09 18.03
C GLU A 332 -14.07 -22.09 16.95
N LEU A 333 -13.61 -22.58 15.79
CA LEU A 333 -13.34 -21.76 14.61
C LEU A 333 -14.68 -21.35 13.99
N ILE A 334 -14.97 -20.05 14.01
CA ILE A 334 -16.20 -19.49 13.43
C ILE A 334 -15.93 -18.92 12.05
N TYR A 335 -14.84 -18.18 11.88
CA TYR A 335 -14.51 -17.49 10.63
C TYR A 335 -13.13 -17.89 10.13
N GLU A 336 -12.99 -18.08 8.81
CA GLU A 336 -11.71 -18.28 8.15
C GLU A 336 -11.77 -17.64 6.76
N ASP A 337 -10.88 -16.70 6.50
CA ASP A 337 -10.71 -16.09 5.18
C ASP A 337 -9.26 -16.13 4.75
N THR A 338 -9.06 -16.35 3.45
CA THR A 338 -7.74 -16.39 2.81
C THR A 338 -7.75 -15.52 1.57
N PHE A 339 -6.75 -14.66 1.42
CA PHE A 339 -6.71 -13.71 0.30
C PHE A 339 -5.28 -13.25 -0.02
N PRO A 340 -4.94 -13.01 -1.31
CA PRO A 340 -3.59 -12.62 -1.68
C PRO A 340 -3.27 -11.18 -1.23
N LEU A 341 -2.01 -10.98 -0.87
CA LEU A 341 -1.41 -9.75 -0.36
C LEU A 341 -0.52 -9.11 -1.42
N SER A 342 -0.50 -7.78 -1.42
CA SER A 342 0.42 -7.00 -2.22
C SER A 342 1.50 -6.35 -1.34
N ALA A 343 2.67 -6.19 -1.95
CA ALA A 343 3.80 -5.45 -1.39
C ALA A 343 3.94 -4.06 -2.07
N TYR A 344 3.05 -3.74 -3.02
CA TYR A 344 3.04 -2.47 -3.77
C TYR A 344 1.87 -1.57 -3.38
N PHE A 345 0.78 -2.15 -2.89
CA PHE A 345 -0.38 -1.45 -2.38
C PHE A 345 -0.98 -2.22 -1.20
N ALA A 346 -1.75 -1.51 -0.38
CA ALA A 346 -2.49 -2.09 0.73
C ALA A 346 -3.90 -2.51 0.26
N THR A 347 -4.49 -3.47 0.97
CA THR A 347 -5.85 -3.95 0.72
C THR A 347 -6.66 -3.83 2.00
N TRP A 348 -7.89 -3.30 1.90
CA TRP A 348 -8.82 -3.30 3.02
C TRP A 348 -9.51 -4.67 3.08
N PHE A 349 -9.43 -5.35 4.22
CA PHE A 349 -10.24 -6.54 4.49
C PHE A 349 -11.43 -6.13 5.36
N GLN A 350 -12.63 -6.16 4.79
CA GLN A 350 -13.88 -5.98 5.51
C GLN A 350 -14.32 -7.35 6.05
N ALA A 351 -14.03 -7.59 7.34
CA ALA A 351 -14.22 -8.87 7.99
C ALA A 351 -15.67 -9.06 8.47
N ASP A 352 -16.19 -8.14 9.28
CA ASP A 352 -17.44 -8.33 10.04
C ASP A 352 -17.47 -9.69 10.79
N TYR A 353 -16.37 -10.01 11.48
CA TYR A 353 -16.31 -11.16 12.39
C TYR A 353 -16.94 -10.77 13.72
N LEU A 354 -18.09 -11.38 14.05
CA LEU A 354 -18.92 -10.92 15.15
C LEU A 354 -18.87 -11.88 16.35
N GLY A 355 -18.70 -11.30 17.54
CA GLY A 355 -18.68 -12.03 18.80
C GLY A 355 -17.61 -13.11 18.87
N ILE A 356 -16.41 -12.84 18.35
CA ILE A 356 -15.23 -13.69 18.52
C ILE A 356 -14.54 -13.37 19.85
N THR A 357 -13.79 -14.32 20.39
CA THR A 357 -12.92 -14.14 21.57
C THR A 357 -11.44 -14.17 21.20
N LYS A 358 -11.10 -14.61 19.98
CA LYS A 358 -9.73 -14.69 19.50
C LYS A 358 -9.68 -14.52 17.98
N LEU A 359 -8.83 -13.62 17.52
CA LEU A 359 -8.43 -13.42 16.14
C LEU A 359 -7.01 -13.94 15.97
N VAL A 360 -6.78 -14.74 14.93
CA VAL A 360 -5.45 -15.24 14.55
C VAL A 360 -5.10 -14.71 13.17
N LEU A 361 -3.94 -14.08 13.08
CA LEU A 361 -3.42 -13.40 11.90
C LEU A 361 -2.14 -14.09 11.45
N THR A 362 -2.10 -14.62 10.22
CA THR A 362 -0.90 -15.26 9.67
C THR A 362 -0.91 -15.20 8.15
N THR A 363 0.16 -15.70 7.53
CA THR A 363 0.17 -16.03 6.10
C THR A 363 0.35 -17.54 5.90
N THR A 364 0.01 -18.03 4.71
CA THR A 364 0.13 -19.45 4.34
C THR A 364 1.54 -19.98 4.52
N HIS A 365 2.55 -19.22 4.07
CA HIS A 365 3.96 -19.63 4.18
C HIS A 365 4.74 -18.96 5.30
N ARG A 366 4.06 -18.45 6.34
CA ARG A 366 4.71 -17.87 7.53
C ARG A 366 5.65 -16.71 7.18
N TRP A 367 5.25 -15.86 6.24
CA TRP A 367 5.81 -14.53 6.05
C TRP A 367 5.14 -13.52 7.00
N GLN A 368 5.85 -12.43 7.25
CA GLN A 368 5.38 -11.34 8.10
C GLN A 368 4.22 -10.62 7.40
N LEU A 369 3.01 -10.84 7.91
CA LEU A 369 1.81 -10.12 7.51
C LEU A 369 1.93 -8.68 8.02
N ALA A 370 1.83 -7.70 7.13
CA ALA A 370 1.77 -6.29 7.51
C ALA A 370 0.31 -5.87 7.65
N MET A 371 0.01 -5.06 8.66
CA MET A 371 -1.33 -4.59 8.97
C MET A 371 -1.33 -3.16 9.50
N ASP A 372 -2.40 -2.43 9.23
CA ASP A 372 -2.59 -1.05 9.67
C ASP A 372 -4.10 -0.78 9.79
N ASP A 373 -4.49 0.32 10.44
CA ASP A 373 -5.88 0.77 10.59
C ASP A 373 -6.86 -0.36 11.00
N LEU A 374 -6.48 -1.21 11.96
CA LEU A 374 -7.33 -2.32 12.42
C LEU A 374 -8.55 -1.80 13.16
N SER A 375 -9.75 -2.23 12.77
CA SER A 375 -11.02 -1.75 13.33
C SER A 375 -11.75 -2.82 14.14
N PHE A 376 -12.16 -2.44 15.34
CA PHE A 376 -12.79 -3.31 16.33
C PHE A 376 -14.05 -2.70 16.92
N ARG A 377 -14.87 -3.57 17.50
CA ARG A 377 -15.99 -3.17 18.34
C ARG A 377 -15.99 -3.95 19.65
N LEU A 378 -16.11 -3.22 20.76
CA LEU A 378 -16.21 -3.77 22.11
C LEU A 378 -17.52 -3.35 22.78
N PRO A 379 -18.10 -4.16 23.70
CA PRO A 379 -19.18 -3.71 24.58
C PRO A 379 -18.71 -2.57 25.50
N ARG A 380 -19.55 -1.55 25.76
CA ARG A 380 -19.22 -0.43 26.68
C ARG A 380 -18.94 -0.86 28.12
N SER A 381 -19.41 -2.03 28.54
CA SER A 381 -19.07 -2.60 29.85
C SER A 381 -17.60 -3.03 29.97
N ALA A 382 -16.82 -2.97 28.88
CA ALA A 382 -15.38 -3.18 28.92
C ALA A 382 -14.72 -2.07 29.76
N PRO A 383 -13.99 -2.40 30.85
CA PRO A 383 -13.35 -1.39 31.69
C PRO A 383 -12.35 -0.56 30.88
N GLU A 384 -12.49 0.77 31.00
CA GLU A 384 -11.56 1.84 30.64
C GLU A 384 -10.83 1.73 29.29
N LEU A 385 -11.44 2.32 28.26
CA LEU A 385 -10.70 2.95 27.16
C LEU A 385 -10.28 4.40 27.48
N ALA A 386 -10.36 4.77 28.77
CA ALA A 386 -9.87 6.03 29.28
C ALA A 386 -8.41 5.86 29.72
N HIS A 387 -7.51 6.58 29.06
CA HIS A 387 -6.11 6.80 29.40
C HIS A 387 -5.13 5.65 29.11
N ASN A 388 -4.47 5.71 27.94
CA ASN A 388 -3.12 6.29 27.83
C ASN A 388 -2.74 6.46 26.36
#